data_AF-A0A3Q2C752-F1
#
_entry.id   AF-A0A3Q2C752-F1
#
_cell.length_a   1.000
_cell.length_b   1.000
_cell.length_c   1.000
_cell.angle_alpha   90.00
_cell.angle_beta   90.00
_cell.angle_gamma   90.00
#
_symmetry.space_group_name_H-M   'P 1'
#
loop_
_entity.id
_entity.type
_entity.pdbx_description
1 polymer ?
#
loop_
_entity_poly.entity_id
_entity_poly.type
_entity_poly.pdbx_seq_one_letter_code
_entity_poly.pdbx_strand_id
1 'polypeptide(L)' 'MAASAHVSRIRCLYKRLLVLHRFLPIHLRALGDQYVKEEFRRHKSAAPEEVESFLTEWEVRPDCWIRNL' A
#
# COMPACT_ATOMS: atom_id res chain seq x y z
N MET A 1 6.83 -0.04 -22.34
CA MET A 1 7.84 0.16 -21.27
C MET A 1 7.30 0.82 -20.00
N ALA A 2 6.18 1.56 -20.01
CA ALA A 2 5.63 2.20 -18.80
C ALA A 2 4.94 1.22 -17.80
N ALA A 3 4.23 0.21 -18.29
CA ALA A 3 3.49 -0.72 -17.44
C ALA A 3 4.37 -1.56 -16.48
N SER A 4 5.60 -1.89 -16.87
CA SER A 4 6.53 -2.68 -16.03
C SER A 4 7.13 -1.86 -14.88
N ALA A 5 7.36 -0.56 -15.10
CA ALA A 5 7.82 0.35 -14.05
C ALA A 5 6.74 0.52 -12.97
N HIS A 6 5.47 0.60 -13.39
CA HIS A 6 4.31 0.69 -12.51
C HIS A 6 4.19 -0.52 -11.57
N VAL A 7 4.24 -1.75 -12.12
CA VAL A 7 4.21 -2.99 -11.32
C VAL A 7 5.38 -3.08 -10.33
N SER A 8 6.55 -2.57 -10.71
CA SER A 8 7.73 -2.58 -9.86
C SER A 8 7.58 -1.61 -8.68
N ARG A 9 7.02 -0.40 -8.89
CA ARG A 9 6.70 0.57 -7.82
C ARG A 9 5.67 0.01 -6.84
N ILE A 10 4.57 -0.56 -7.35
CA ILE A 10 3.53 -1.21 -6.54
C ILE A 10 4.15 -2.29 -5.63
N ARG A 11 5.03 -3.14 -6.20
CA ARG A 11 5.67 -4.22 -5.46
C ARG A 11 6.66 -3.70 -4.40
N CYS A 12 7.38 -2.62 -4.69
CA CYS A 12 8.26 -1.96 -3.72
C CYS A 12 7.48 -1.36 -2.55
N LEU A 13 6.39 -0.64 -2.83
CA LEU A 13 5.50 -0.09 -1.79
C LEU A 13 4.91 -1.19 -0.91
N TYR A 14 4.36 -2.24 -1.52
CA TYR A 14 3.80 -3.38 -0.79
C TYR A 14 4.80 -4.01 0.17
N LYS A 15 6.04 -4.23 -0.28
CA LYS A 15 7.12 -4.73 0.57
C LYS A 15 7.45 -3.77 1.71
N ARG A 16 7.50 -2.47 1.43
CA ARG A 16 7.83 -1.43 2.43
C ARG A 16 6.78 -1.37 3.54
N LEU A 17 5.49 -1.47 3.20
CA LEU A 17 4.39 -1.55 4.16
C LEU A 17 4.48 -2.79 5.05
N LEU A 18 4.69 -3.97 4.45
CA LEU A 18 4.86 -5.20 5.22
C LEU A 18 6.07 -5.15 6.15
N VAL A 19 7.16 -4.47 5.76
CA VAL A 19 8.32 -4.26 6.62
C VAL A 19 7.97 -3.34 7.79
N LEU A 20 7.24 -2.24 7.55
CA LEU A 20 6.78 -1.35 8.63
C LEU A 20 5.88 -2.09 9.62
N HIS A 21 4.96 -2.93 9.14
CA HIS A 21 4.10 -3.74 10.00
C HIS A 21 4.84 -4.77 10.84
N ARG A 22 6.06 -5.20 10.46
CA ARG A 22 6.87 -6.08 11.32
C ARG A 22 7.31 -5.41 12.62
N PHE A 23 7.38 -4.08 12.65
CA PHE A 23 7.71 -3.32 13.85
C PHE A 23 6.49 -3.05 14.75
N LEU A 24 5.29 -3.42 14.30
CA LEU A 24 4.06 -3.25 15.06
C LEU A 24 3.78 -4.43 16.00
N PRO A 25 3.02 -4.20 17.09
CA PRO A 25 2.40 -5.25 17.89
C PRO A 25 1.57 -6.20 17.02
N ILE A 26 1.54 -7.48 17.38
CA ILE A 26 0.90 -8.56 16.57
C ILE A 26 -0.54 -8.24 16.15
N HIS A 27 -1.31 -7.58 17.02
CA HIS A 27 -2.70 -7.20 16.76
C HIS A 27 -2.83 -6.10 15.70
N LEU A 28 -2.01 -5.05 15.81
CA LEU A 28 -2.01 -3.95 14.86
C LEU A 28 -1.43 -4.38 13.51
N ARG A 29 -0.43 -5.26 13.53
CA ARG A 29 0.13 -5.87 12.31
C ARG A 29 -0.93 -6.64 11.54
N ALA A 30 -1.73 -7.47 12.21
CA ALA A 30 -2.78 -8.24 11.53
C ALA A 30 -3.85 -7.33 10.89
N LEU A 31 -4.26 -6.26 11.61
CA LEU A 31 -5.17 -5.23 11.11
C LEU A 31 -4.59 -4.48 9.91
N GLY A 32 -3.34 -4.02 10.01
CA GLY A 32 -2.63 -3.34 8.92
C GLY A 32 -2.45 -4.25 7.70
N ASP A 33 -2.04 -5.51 7.90
CA ASP A 33 -1.86 -6.48 6.82
C ASP A 33 -3.19 -6.75 6.07
N GLN A 34 -4.32 -6.81 6.79
CA GLN A 34 -5.64 -6.92 6.16
C GLN A 34 -6.05 -5.65 5.43
N TYR A 35 -5.85 -4.47 6.03
CA TYR A 35 -6.18 -3.18 5.42
C TYR A 35 -5.42 -2.96 4.11
N VAL A 36 -4.09 -3.18 4.11
CA VAL A 36 -3.26 -3.07 2.91
C VAL A 36 -3.72 -4.05 1.83
N LYS A 37 -4.12 -5.27 2.20
CA LYS A 37 -4.68 -6.24 1.24
C LYS A 37 -5.97 -5.74 0.59
N GLU A 38 -6.89 -5.20 1.39
CA GLU A 38 -8.16 -4.66 0.91
C GLU A 38 -7.94 -3.44 0.01
N GLU A 39 -7.07 -2.51 0.39
CA GLU A 39 -6.78 -1.31 -0.39
C GLU A 39 -6.13 -1.64 -1.74
N PHE A 40 -5.15 -2.54 -1.76
CA PHE A 40 -4.55 -2.99 -3.02
C PHE A 40 -5.55 -3.81 -3.87
N ARG A 41 -6.50 -4.52 -3.25
CA ARG A 41 -7.56 -5.24 -3.99
C ARG A 41 -8.52 -4.26 -4.66
N ARG A 42 -8.90 -3.17 -3.98
CA ARG A 42 -9.75 -2.11 -4.53
C ARG A 42 -9.06 -1.36 -5.67
N HIS A 43 -7.78 -1.04 -5.49
CA HIS A 43 -6.96 -0.35 -6.50
C HIS A 43 -6.53 -1.24 -7.67
N LYS A 44 -6.62 -2.57 -7.56
CA LYS A 44 -6.36 -3.50 -8.67
C LYS A 44 -7.32 -3.30 -9.85
N SER A 45 -8.54 -2.87 -9.56
CA SER A 45 -9.59 -2.59 -10.55
C SER A 45 -9.79 -1.10 -10.85
N ALA A 46 -9.03 -0.21 -10.17
CA ALA A 46 -9.16 1.23 -10.33
C ALA A 46 -8.47 1.73 -11.62
N ALA A 47 -8.87 2.92 -12.07
CA ALA A 47 -8.25 3.56 -13.22
C ALA A 47 -6.77 3.88 -12.93
N PRO A 48 -5.87 3.80 -13.93
CA PRO A 48 -4.44 4.01 -13.74
C PRO A 48 -4.08 5.40 -13.14
N GLU A 49 -4.92 6.41 -13.37
CA GLU A 49 -4.79 7.76 -12.80
C GLU A 49 -5.00 7.79 -11.28
N GLU A 50 -5.98 7.02 -10.79
CA GLU A 50 -6.22 6.86 -9.36
C GLU A 50 -5.11 6.05 -8.71
N VAL A 51 -4.60 5.03 -9.40
CA VAL A 51 -3.46 4.23 -8.91
C VAL A 51 -2.20 5.09 -8.78
N GLU A 52 -1.90 5.98 -9.73
CA GLU A 52 -0.75 6.91 -9.59
C GLU A 52 -0.88 7.84 -8.39
N SER A 53 -2.08 8.41 -8.18
CA SER A 53 -2.35 9.28 -7.02
C SER A 53 -2.20 8.52 -5.71
N PHE A 54 -2.75 7.29 -5.65
CA PHE A 54 -2.61 6.39 -4.51
C PHE A 54 -1.15 6.04 -4.20
N LEU A 55 -0.36 5.66 -5.21
CA LEU A 55 1.05 5.31 -5.01
C LEU A 55 1.85 6.50 -4.49
N THR A 56 1.56 7.71 -4.98
CA THR A 56 2.20 8.95 -4.54
C THR A 56 1.88 9.25 -3.08
N GLU A 57 0.60 9.13 -2.69
CA GLU A 57 0.16 9.37 -1.32
C GLU A 57 0.81 8.39 -0.33
N TRP A 58 0.93 7.12 -0.72
CA TRP A 58 1.53 6.06 0.10
C TRP A 58 3.06 6.10 0.12
N GLU A 59 3.72 6.65 -0.92
CA GLU A 59 5.16 6.95 -0.93
C GLU A 59 5.50 8.09 0.04
N VAL A 60 4.64 9.11 0.11
CA VAL A 60 4.84 10.27 0.99
C VAL A 60 4.48 9.95 2.45
N ARG A 61 3.43 9.15 2.69
CA ARG A 61 2.91 8.93 4.04
C ARG A 61 2.50 7.46 4.26
N PRO A 62 3.46 6.56 4.50
CA PRO A 62 3.20 5.13 4.63
C PRO A 62 2.48 4.74 5.94
N ASP A 63 2.29 5.67 6.86
CA ASP A 63 1.58 5.53 8.15
C ASP A 63 0.11 5.97 8.09
N CYS A 64 -0.40 6.41 6.94
CA CYS A 64 -1.78 6.93 6.82
C CYS A 64 -2.86 5.91 7.19
N TRP A 65 -2.58 4.61 7.10
CA TRP A 65 -3.49 3.52 7.49
C TRP A 65 -3.78 3.51 9.00
N ILE A 66 -2.93 4.10 9.85
CA ILE A 66 -3.19 4.25 11.30
C ILE A 66 -4.29 5.28 11.56
N ARG A 67 -4.43 6.30 10.69
CA ARG A 67 -5.38 7.41 10.87
C ARG A 67 -6.80 7.10 10.39
N ASN A 68 -6.96 6.04 9.59
CA ASN A 68 -8.23 5.56 9.03
C ASN A 68 -8.70 4.24 9.68
N LEU A 69 -8.03 3.81 10.76
CA LEU A 69 -8.40 2.67 11.60
C LEU A 69 -9.13 3.17 12.86
#